data_AF-K1S9W3-F1
#
_entry.id   AF-K1S9W3-F1
#
_cell.length_a   1.000
_cell.length_b   1.000
_cell.length_c   1.000
_cell.angle_alpha   90.00
_cell.angle_beta   90.00
_cell.angle_gamma   90.00
#
_symmetry.space_group_name_H-M   'P 1'
#
loop_
_entity.id
_entity.type
_entity.pdbx_description
1 polymer ?
#
loop_
_entity_poly.entity_id
_entity_poly.type
_entity_poly.pdbx_seq_one_letter_code
_entity_poly.pdbx_strand_id
1 'polypeptide(L)'
;MQGKISQTDLDATTRYDLHTRLAGMHTHNKVCHGDFRPSNIIIGNDGVNYVIDWAHVTQGNGAADAARTYLLFCLRGDQKLADKYLDLFCKKTDTAKQYVQKWLPIVAASQSVKGNPEERDFLLR
;
A
#
# COMPACT_ATOMS: atom_id res chain seq x y z
N MET A 1 1.02 -3.71 -10.38
CA MET A 1 0.85 -4.67 -9.27
C MET A 1 1.05 -6.12 -9.73
N GLN A 2 0.34 -6.60 -10.77
CA GLN A 2 0.48 -7.97 -11.29
C GLN A 2 1.93 -8.43 -11.51
N GLY A 3 2.74 -7.65 -12.23
CA GLY A 3 4.15 -7.99 -12.47
C GLY A 3 4.97 -8.21 -11.19
N LYS A 4 4.71 -7.44 -10.13
CA LYS A 4 5.39 -7.61 -8.83
C LYS A 4 4.95 -8.89 -8.13
N ILE A 5 3.65 -9.24 -8.17
CA ILE A 5 3.16 -10.53 -7.62
C ILE A 5 3.87 -11.71 -8.31
N SER A 6 4.00 -11.65 -9.64
CA SER A 6 4.68 -12.70 -10.41
C SER A 6 6.19 -12.80 -10.12
N GLN A 7 6.82 -11.72 -9.66
CA GLN A 7 8.24 -11.69 -9.28
C GLN A 7 8.51 -12.19 -7.84
N THR A 8 7.45 -12.44 -7.06
CA THR A 8 7.62 -13.01 -5.72
C THR A 8 8.09 -14.46 -5.78
N ASP A 9 8.81 -14.87 -4.75
CA ASP A 9 9.23 -16.25 -4.51
C ASP A 9 8.15 -17.09 -3.79
N LEU A 10 6.91 -16.57 -3.69
CA LEU A 10 5.75 -17.29 -3.17
C LEU A 10 5.41 -18.49 -4.08
N ASP A 11 4.80 -19.52 -3.51
CA ASP A 11 4.37 -20.69 -4.28
C ASP A 11 3.28 -20.32 -5.31
N ALA A 12 3.10 -21.20 -6.29
CA ALA A 12 2.20 -20.95 -7.41
C ALA A 12 0.74 -20.75 -6.97
N THR A 13 0.29 -21.47 -5.93
CA THR A 13 -1.07 -21.36 -5.40
C THR A 13 -1.28 -19.99 -4.76
N THR A 14 -0.35 -19.56 -3.90
CA THR A 14 -0.43 -18.23 -3.28
C THR A 14 -0.42 -17.11 -4.31
N ARG A 15 0.43 -17.19 -5.35
CA ARG A 15 0.44 -16.20 -6.44
C ARG A 15 -0.88 -16.20 -7.22
N TYR A 16 -1.46 -17.36 -7.50
CA TYR A 16 -2.75 -17.48 -8.18
C TYR A 16 -3.87 -16.81 -7.38
N ASP A 17 -3.93 -17.06 -6.08
CA ASP A 17 -4.91 -16.44 -5.17
C ASP A 17 -4.76 -14.92 -5.12
N LEU A 18 -3.52 -14.40 -5.08
CA LEU A 18 -3.25 -12.97 -5.10
C LEU A 18 -3.67 -12.31 -6.42
N HIS A 19 -3.43 -12.96 -7.56
CA HIS A 19 -3.90 -12.48 -8.86
C HIS A 19 -5.42 -12.46 -8.94
N THR A 20 -6.08 -13.51 -8.44
CA THR A 20 -7.55 -13.61 -8.38
C THR A 20 -8.14 -12.51 -7.49
N ARG A 21 -7.56 -12.27 -6.32
CA ARG A 21 -7.96 -11.16 -5.43
C ARG A 21 -7.79 -9.81 -6.11
N LEU A 22 -6.64 -9.57 -6.75
CA LEU A 22 -6.38 -8.33 -7.47
C LEU A 22 -7.38 -8.11 -8.62
N ALA A 23 -7.71 -9.16 -9.37
CA ALA A 23 -8.70 -9.10 -10.44
C ALA A 23 -10.12 -8.80 -9.92
N GLY A 24 -10.44 -9.22 -8.68
CA GLY A 24 -11.71 -8.92 -8.01
C GLY A 24 -11.80 -7.53 -7.37
N MET A 25 -10.71 -6.75 -7.36
CA MET A 25 -10.76 -5.38 -6.84
C MET A 25 -11.35 -4.41 -7.86
N HIS A 26 -12.12 -3.42 -7.40
CA HIS A 26 -12.67 -2.41 -8.30
C HIS A 26 -11.55 -1.61 -8.96
N THR A 27 -11.64 -1.46 -10.27
CA THR A 27 -10.76 -0.60 -11.05
C THR A 27 -11.17 0.86 -10.87
N HIS A 28 -10.18 1.71 -10.59
CA HIS A 28 -10.35 3.15 -10.52
C HIS A 28 -9.32 3.82 -11.42
N ASN A 29 -9.63 5.04 -11.84
CA ASN A 29 -8.75 5.87 -12.67
C ASN A 29 -8.11 6.99 -11.84
N LYS A 30 -7.69 6.70 -10.59
CA LYS A 30 -7.06 7.68 -9.70
C LYS A 30 -5.55 7.67 -9.90
N VAL A 31 -4.90 8.81 -9.67
CA VAL A 31 -3.43 8.85 -9.56
C VAL A 31 -3.05 8.19 -8.25
N CYS A 32 -2.19 7.17 -8.34
CA CYS A 32 -1.57 6.50 -7.21
C CYS A 32 -0.08 6.80 -7.24
N HIS A 33 0.45 7.29 -6.13
CA HIS A 33 1.86 7.63 -5.96
C HIS A 33 2.74 6.38 -5.96
N GLY A 34 2.28 5.25 -5.42
CA GLY A 34 3.03 4.00 -5.35
C GLY A 34 4.10 3.92 -4.26
N ASP A 35 4.42 5.04 -3.59
CA ASP A 35 5.30 5.11 -2.41
C ASP A 35 4.97 6.31 -1.53
N PHE A 36 3.69 6.52 -1.27
CA PHE A 36 3.22 7.63 -0.43
C PHE A 36 3.60 7.40 1.03
N ARG A 37 4.65 8.06 1.52
CA ARG A 37 5.19 7.88 2.88
C ARG A 37 5.59 9.23 3.47
N PRO A 38 5.67 9.38 4.80
CA PRO A 38 5.99 10.69 5.42
C PRO A 38 7.31 11.31 4.93
N SER A 39 8.32 10.51 4.59
CA SER A 39 9.60 11.01 4.04
C SER A 39 9.44 11.70 2.68
N ASN A 40 8.34 11.44 1.97
CA ASN A 40 8.03 12.01 0.66
C ASN A 40 7.06 13.21 0.78
N ILE A 41 6.86 13.74 1.99
CA ILE A 41 6.02 14.91 2.26
C ILE A 41 6.87 16.01 2.87
N ILE A 42 6.92 17.16 2.21
CA ILE A 42 7.55 18.37 2.73
C ILE A 42 6.44 19.27 3.24
N ILE A 43 6.53 19.65 4.52
CA ILE A 43 5.61 20.61 5.15
C ILE A 43 6.16 22.01 4.94
N GLY A 44 5.47 22.81 4.13
CA GLY A 44 5.84 24.21 3.89
C GLY A 44 5.42 25.10 5.06
N ASN A 45 6.24 26.11 5.35
CA ASN A 45 5.96 27.12 6.38
C ASN A 45 4.84 28.10 5.97
N ASP A 46 4.48 28.11 4.69
CA ASP A 46 3.41 28.90 4.07
C ASP A 46 2.04 28.18 4.08
N GLY A 47 1.97 27.00 4.70
CA GLY A 47 0.77 26.15 4.72
C GLY A 47 0.59 25.31 3.46
N VAL A 48 1.51 25.38 2.49
CA VAL A 48 1.50 24.52 1.29
C VAL A 48 2.36 23.28 1.56
N ASN A 49 1.77 22.10 1.44
CA ASN A 49 2.49 20.84 1.56
C ASN A 49 2.85 20.30 0.17
N TYR A 50 4.05 19.75 0.04
CA TYR A 50 4.55 19.19 -1.21
C TYR A 50 4.66 17.68 -1.10
N VAL A 51 4.19 16.98 -2.12
CA VAL A 51 4.38 15.54 -2.30
C VAL A 51 5.45 15.35 -3.37
N ILE A 52 6.53 14.67 -3.01
CA ILE A 52 7.72 14.48 -3.86
C ILE A 52 7.91 13.00 -4.20
N ASP A 53 8.90 12.70 -5.05
CA ASP A 53 9.28 11.32 -5.41
C ASP A 53 8.18 10.51 -6.13
N TRP A 54 7.69 11.07 -7.24
CA TRP A 54 6.67 10.45 -8.09
C TRP A 54 7.20 9.35 -9.03
N ALA A 55 8.41 8.82 -8.80
CA ALA A 55 9.04 7.83 -9.68
C ALA A 55 8.23 6.51 -9.81
N HIS A 56 7.34 6.24 -8.87
CA HIS A 56 6.46 5.06 -8.85
C HIS A 56 5.01 5.35 -9.21
N VAL A 57 4.71 6.54 -9.76
CA VAL A 57 3.35 6.95 -10.09
C VAL A 57 2.70 5.98 -11.07
N THR A 58 1.44 5.65 -10.79
CA THR A 58 0.60 4.79 -11.64
C THR A 58 -0.84 5.29 -11.61
N GLN A 59 -1.65 4.83 -12.56
CA GLN A 59 -3.10 4.97 -12.47
C GLN A 59 -3.67 3.71 -11.79
N GLY A 60 -4.60 3.89 -10.86
CA GLY A 60 -5.26 2.77 -10.21
C GLY A 60 -6.17 3.16 -9.06
N ASN A 61 -6.20 2.28 -8.06
CA ASN A 61 -7.07 2.41 -6.90
C ASN A 61 -6.33 2.99 -5.70
N GLY A 62 -6.76 4.16 -5.22
CA GLY A 62 -6.16 4.84 -4.08
C GLY A 62 -6.15 4.02 -2.77
N ALA A 63 -7.01 3.00 -2.64
CA ALA A 63 -6.95 2.08 -1.51
C ALA A 63 -5.67 1.22 -1.50
N ALA A 64 -5.02 1.00 -2.64
CA ALA A 64 -3.73 0.33 -2.71
C ALA A 64 -2.60 1.18 -2.08
N ASP A 65 -2.59 2.50 -2.34
CA ASP A 65 -1.64 3.43 -1.70
C ASP A 65 -1.90 3.55 -0.19
N ALA A 66 -3.17 3.60 0.21
CA ALA A 66 -3.53 3.62 1.62
C ALA A 66 -3.06 2.35 2.35
N ALA A 67 -3.30 1.17 1.77
CA ALA A 67 -2.82 -0.10 2.30
C ALA A 67 -1.28 -0.16 2.37
N ARG A 68 -0.57 0.38 1.37
CA ARG A 68 0.89 0.47 1.38
C ARG A 68 1.42 1.35 2.52
N THR A 69 0.82 2.52 2.70
CA THR A 69 1.22 3.46 3.76
C THR A 69 0.96 2.87 5.14
N TYR A 70 -0.20 2.22 5.31
CA TYR A 70 -0.55 1.48 6.52
C TYR A 70 0.48 0.40 6.85
N LEU A 71 0.79 -0.48 5.89
CA LEU A 71 1.79 -1.55 6.09
C LEU A 71 3.16 -1.02 6.46
N LEU A 72 3.59 0.12 5.89
CA LEU A 72 4.85 0.74 6.28
C LEU A 72 4.85 1.15 7.76
N PHE A 73 3.77 1.74 8.26
CA PHE A 73 3.70 2.09 9.68
C PHE A 73 3.75 0.87 10.58
N CYS A 74 3.06 -0.21 10.19
CA CYS A 74 3.15 -1.49 10.91
C CYS A 74 4.57 -2.06 10.91
N LEU A 75 5.27 -2.04 9.78
CA LEU A 75 6.66 -2.49 9.67
C LEU A 75 7.63 -1.69 10.55
N ARG A 76 7.32 -0.41 10.81
CA ARG A 76 8.08 0.44 11.74
C ARG A 76 7.72 0.18 13.21
N GLY A 77 6.83 -0.76 13.50
CA GLY A 77 6.33 -1.05 14.85
C GLY A 77 5.34 -0.01 15.40
N ASP A 78 4.89 0.95 14.58
CA ASP A 78 4.00 2.03 15.04
C ASP A 78 2.53 1.73 14.71
N GLN A 79 1.99 0.72 15.39
CA GLN A 79 0.62 0.27 15.18
C GLN A 79 -0.41 1.37 15.44
N LYS A 80 -0.17 2.21 16.46
CA LYS A 80 -1.07 3.33 16.82
C LYS A 80 -1.15 4.35 15.69
N LEU A 81 -0.02 4.69 15.06
CA LEU A 81 -0.01 5.57 13.91
C LEU A 81 -0.63 4.91 12.67
N ALA A 82 -0.38 3.62 12.45
CA ALA A 82 -0.97 2.86 11.35
C ALA A 82 -2.51 2.92 11.41
N ASP A 83 -3.10 2.58 12.56
CA ASP A 83 -4.54 2.58 12.75
C ASP A 83 -5.12 3.99 12.64
N LYS A 84 -4.46 4.99 13.26
CA LYS A 84 -4.87 6.40 13.13
C LYS A 84 -4.86 6.87 11.68
N TYR A 85 -3.83 6.50 10.90
CA TYR A 85 -3.74 6.84 9.49
C TYR A 85 -4.90 6.23 8.69
N LEU A 86 -5.15 4.93 8.86
CA LEU A 86 -6.20 4.23 8.14
C LEU A 86 -7.58 4.81 8.45
N ASP A 87 -7.82 5.15 9.72
CA ASP A 87 -9.04 5.77 10.18
C ASP A 87 -9.26 7.14 9.57
N LEU A 88 -8.22 7.99 9.55
CA LEU A 88 -8.28 9.31 8.94
C LEU A 88 -8.47 9.24 7.43
N PHE A 89 -7.79 8.32 6.74
CA PHE A 89 -7.98 8.10 5.31
C PHE A 89 -9.43 7.71 5.02
N CYS A 90 -9.92 6.66 5.68
CA CYS A 90 -11.28 6.14 5.48
C CYS A 90 -12.36 7.19 5.76
N LYS A 91 -12.19 7.98 6.83
CA LYS A 91 -13.11 9.07 7.17
C LYS A 91 -13.10 10.19 6.12
N LYS A 92 -11.94 10.56 5.60
CA LYS A 92 -11.81 11.66 4.62
C LYS A 92 -12.29 11.27 3.23
N THR A 93 -12.21 9.99 2.86
CA THR A 93 -12.56 9.51 1.52
C THR A 93 -13.88 8.75 1.47
N ASP A 94 -14.63 8.71 2.58
CA ASP A 94 -15.85 7.91 2.75
C ASP A 94 -15.66 6.46 2.25
N THR A 95 -14.56 5.84 2.71
CA THR A 95 -14.17 4.49 2.28
C THR A 95 -14.25 3.55 3.46
N ALA A 96 -14.91 2.40 3.28
CA ALA A 96 -14.96 1.38 4.32
C ALA A 96 -13.56 0.81 4.62
N LYS A 97 -13.17 0.74 5.90
CA LYS A 97 -11.85 0.18 6.30
C LYS A 97 -11.61 -1.22 5.72
N GLN A 98 -12.64 -2.06 5.75
CA GLN A 98 -12.62 -3.42 5.19
C GLN A 98 -12.24 -3.44 3.70
N TYR A 99 -12.61 -2.40 2.95
CA TYR A 99 -12.24 -2.28 1.55
C TYR A 99 -10.74 -2.07 1.37
N VAL A 100 -10.12 -1.20 2.18
CA VAL A 100 -8.68 -1.00 2.19
C VAL A 100 -7.95 -2.26 2.69
N GLN A 101 -8.49 -2.93 3.71
CA GLN A 101 -7.90 -4.15 4.26
C GLN A 101 -7.79 -5.30 3.25
N LYS A 102 -8.72 -5.40 2.29
CA LYS A 102 -8.64 -6.37 1.19
C LYS A 102 -7.40 -6.20 0.30
N TRP A 103 -6.82 -4.99 0.26
CA TRP A 103 -5.58 -4.71 -0.47
C TRP A 103 -4.32 -5.16 0.26
N LEU A 104 -4.35 -5.35 1.58
CA LEU A 104 -3.18 -5.66 2.40
C LEU A 104 -2.37 -6.86 1.88
N PRO A 105 -2.94 -8.07 1.63
CA PRO A 105 -2.16 -9.20 1.15
C PRO A 105 -1.53 -8.94 -0.23
N ILE A 106 -2.23 -8.20 -1.10
CA ILE A 106 -1.74 -7.88 -2.45
C ILE A 106 -0.56 -6.91 -2.38
N VAL A 107 -0.66 -5.89 -1.52
CA VAL A 107 0.39 -4.90 -1.33
C VAL A 107 1.58 -5.50 -0.59
N ALA A 108 1.35 -6.38 0.40
CA ALA A 108 2.41 -7.04 1.14
C ALA A 108 3.27 -7.91 0.23
N ALA A 109 2.64 -8.72 -0.62
CA ALA A 109 3.33 -9.49 -1.66
C ALA A 109 4.08 -8.57 -2.65
N SER A 110 3.48 -7.44 -3.05
CA SER A 110 4.17 -6.48 -3.90
C SER A 110 5.37 -5.79 -3.23
N GLN A 111 5.39 -5.69 -1.90
CA GLN A 111 6.45 -5.07 -1.12
C GLN A 111 7.59 -6.07 -0.85
N SER A 112 7.29 -7.36 -0.66
CA SER A 112 8.30 -8.38 -0.39
C SER A 112 9.35 -8.53 -1.50
N VAL A 113 9.01 -8.17 -2.75
CA VAL A 113 9.94 -8.11 -3.89
C VAL A 113 11.11 -7.15 -3.66
N LYS A 114 10.97 -6.13 -2.81
CA LYS A 114 12.07 -5.21 -2.49
C LYS A 114 13.21 -5.90 -1.73
N GLY A 115 13.00 -7.12 -1.23
CA GLY A 115 14.07 -7.98 -0.72
C GLY A 115 14.61 -7.57 0.66
N ASN A 116 13.85 -6.81 1.46
CA ASN A 116 14.24 -6.53 2.85
C ASN A 116 13.94 -7.76 3.72
N PRO A 117 14.94 -8.53 4.19
CA PRO A 117 14.71 -9.78 4.92
C PRO A 117 13.99 -9.55 6.25
N GLU A 118 14.24 -8.42 6.91
CA GLU A 118 13.65 -8.06 8.21
C GLU A 118 12.14 -7.82 8.10
N GLU A 119 11.67 -7.33 6.95
CA GLU A 119 10.24 -7.07 6.70
C GLU A 119 9.50 -8.34 6.27
N ARG A 120 10.21 -9.34 5.72
CA ARG A 120 9.62 -10.46 5.00
C ARG A 120 8.68 -11.30 5.87
N ASP A 121 9.12 -11.64 7.07
CA ASP A 121 8.31 -12.44 8.01
C ASP A 121 7.02 -11.72 8.41
N PHE A 122 7.04 -10.39 8.52
CA PHE A 122 5.83 -9.62 8.81
C PHE A 122 4.89 -9.56 7.60
N LEU A 123 5.43 -9.37 6.40
CA LEU A 123 4.65 -9.20 5.17
C LEU A 123 3.96 -10.48 4.69
N LEU A 124 4.49 -11.65 5.04
CA LEU A 124 4.03 -12.95 4.53
C LEU A 124 3.32 -13.82 5.58
N ARG A 125 3.02 -13.26 6.76
CA ARG A 125 2.11 -13.86 7.76
C ARG A 125 0.65 -13.70 7.33
#